data_AF-A0A7C2A5P5-F1
#
_entry.id   AF-A0A7C2A5P5-F1
#
_cell.length_a   1.000
_cell.length_b   1.000
_cell.length_c   1.000
_cell.angle_alpha   90.00
_cell.angle_beta   90.00
_cell.angle_gamma   90.00
#
_symmetry.space_group_name_H-M   'P 1'
#
loop_
_entity.id
_entity.type
_entity.pdbx_description
1 polymer ?
#
loop_
_entity_poly.entity_id
_entity_poly.type
_entity_poly.pdbx_seq_one_letter_code
_entity_poly.pdbx_strand_id
1 'polypeptide(L)' 'MKILQLECGLFPDQETVLSAVRVLEGDGHAVSRTGVGGLAADDDAAWDAVVHEVMTVDKVITV' A
#
# COMPACT_ATOMS: atom_id res chain seq x y z
N MET A 1 -1.48 -14.60 -2.73
CA MET A 1 -2.24 -13.39 -2.40
C MET A 1 -1.38 -12.19 -2.73
N LYS A 2 -1.91 -11.24 -3.50
CA LYS A 2 -1.29 -9.96 -3.81
C LYS A 2 -1.76 -8.94 -2.77
N ILE A 3 -0.82 -8.28 -2.11
CA ILE A 3 -1.03 -7.28 -1.07
C ILE A 3 -0.53 -5.96 -1.61
N LEU A 4 -1.30 -4.88 -1.41
CA LEU A 4 -0.85 -3.52 -1.64
C LEU A 4 -0.54 -2.85 -0.29
N GLN A 5 0.67 -2.36 -0.11
CA GLN A 5 1.06 -1.44 0.96
C GLN A 5 0.92 0.00 0.45
N LEU A 6 -0.04 0.75 0.99
CA LEU A 6 -0.23 2.17 0.74
C LEU A 6 0.52 2.99 1.79
N GLU A 7 1.57 3.69 1.37
CA GLU A 7 2.36 4.56 2.23
C GLU A 7 1.71 5.95 2.27
N CYS A 8 0.84 6.13 3.27
CA CYS A 8 0.12 7.36 3.56
C CYS A 8 0.74 8.17 4.70
N GLY A 9 1.60 7.55 5.53
CA GLY A 9 2.24 8.21 6.67
C GLY A 9 1.25 8.58 7.79
N LEU A 10 0.09 7.94 7.82
CA LEU A 10 -0.99 8.23 8.76
C LEU A 10 -1.04 7.24 9.93
N PHE A 11 -0.24 6.16 9.91
CA PHE A 11 -0.22 5.19 11.02
C PHE A 11 0.85 5.53 12.07
N PRO A 12 0.46 5.77 13.34
CA PRO A 12 1.40 6.12 14.41
C PRO A 12 2.35 4.97 14.79
N ASP A 13 1.98 3.72 14.49
CA ASP A 13 2.82 2.52 14.71
C ASP A 13 3.13 1.82 13.37
N GLN A 14 3.61 2.61 12.41
CA GLN A 14 4.04 2.12 11.10
C GLN A 14 5.07 0.99 11.18
N GLU A 15 5.93 1.00 12.20
CA GLU A 15 7.01 0.01 12.34
C GLU A 15 6.46 -1.40 12.58
N THR A 16 5.46 -1.54 13.45
CA THR A 16 4.78 -2.83 13.68
C THR A 16 4.09 -3.34 12.41
N VAL A 17 3.43 -2.45 11.66
CA VAL A 17 2.75 -2.82 10.41
C VAL A 17 3.78 -3.26 9.35
N LEU A 18 4.86 -2.50 9.18
CA LEU A 18 5.94 -2.85 8.25
C LEU A 18 6.59 -4.20 8.61
N SER A 19 6.77 -4.47 9.90
CA SER A 19 7.28 -5.77 10.38
C SER A 19 6.33 -6.91 10.00
N ALA A 20 5.03 -6.75 10.21
CA ALA A 20 4.03 -7.74 9.83
C ALA A 20 3.97 -7.96 8.30
N VAL A 21 4.08 -6.91 7.50
CA VAL A 21 4.12 -7.01 6.03
C VAL A 21 5.34 -7.79 5.55
N ARG A 22 6.51 -7.59 6.17
CA ARG A 22 7.74 -8.36 5.84
C ARG A 22 7.57 -9.85 6.13
N VAL A 23 6.89 -10.23 7.20
CA VAL A 23 6.58 -11.64 7.49
C VAL A 23 5.70 -12.21 6.37
N LEU A 24 4.65 -11.50 5.97
CA LEU A 24 3.77 -11.94 4.87
C LEU A 24 4.52 -12.09 3.54
N GLU A 25 5.44 -11.17 3.23
CA GLU A 25 6.30 -11.27 2.04
C GLU A 25 7.20 -12.52 2.12
N GLY A 26 7.76 -12.82 3.30
CA GLY A 26 8.54 -14.03 3.58
C GLY A 26 7.74 -15.33 3.45
N ASP A 27 6.43 -15.29 3.75
CA ASP A 27 5.50 -16.41 3.61
C ASP A 27 5.04 -16.65 2.15
N GLY A 28 5.59 -15.89 1.19
CA GLY A 28 5.32 -16.05 -0.25
C GLY A 28 4.14 -15.22 -0.76
N HIS A 29 3.65 -14.25 0.00
CA HIS A 29 2.70 -13.27 -0.50
C HIS A 29 3.42 -12.21 -1.37
N ALA A 30 2.81 -11.80 -2.48
CA ALA A 30 3.35 -10.74 -3.32
C ALA A 30 2.96 -9.37 -2.75
N VAL A 31 3.93 -8.48 -2.50
CA VAL A 31 3.68 -7.16 -1.91
C VAL A 31 4.05 -6.04 -2.89
N SER A 32 3.05 -5.32 -3.41
CA SER A 32 3.19 -4.04 -4.11
C SER A 32 3.26 -2.90 -3.09
N ARG A 33 4.02 -1.82 -3.38
CA ARG A 33 4.15 -0.66 -2.49
C ARG A 33 3.89 0.62 -3.28
N THR A 34 3.02 1.48 -2.77
CA THR A 34 2.61 2.73 -3.44
C THR A 34 2.51 3.86 -2.42
N GLY A 35 3.28 4.93 -2.63
CA GLY A 35 3.23 6.13 -1.80
C GLY A 35 2.13 7.10 -2.25
N VAL A 36 1.33 7.56 -1.30
CA VAL A 36 0.23 8.52 -1.54
C VAL A 36 0.38 9.82 -0.75
N GLY A 37 1.32 9.89 0.20
CA GLY A 37 1.51 11.05 1.09
C GLY A 37 1.88 12.38 0.42
N GLY A 38 2.16 12.38 -0.89
CA GLY A 38 2.48 13.58 -1.67
C GLY A 38 1.58 13.81 -2.88
N LEU A 39 0.52 13.03 -3.05
CA LEU A 39 -0.41 13.19 -4.17
C LEU A 39 -1.31 14.41 -3.93
N ALA A 40 -1.37 15.29 -4.92
CA ALA A 40 -2.34 16.38 -4.91
C ALA A 40 -3.76 15.82 -5.03
N ALA A 41 -4.74 16.50 -4.43
CA ALA A 41 -6.12 16.05 -4.43
C ALA A 41 -6.77 16.12 -5.82
N ASP A 42 -6.22 16.95 -6.71
CA ASP A 42 -6.66 17.19 -8.09
C ASP A 42 -5.79 16.48 -9.15
N ASP A 43 -4.85 15.62 -8.72
CA ASP A 43 -4.08 14.79 -9.64
C ASP A 43 -4.84 13.49 -9.97
N ASP A 44 -5.88 13.63 -10.79
CA ASP A 44 -6.77 12.52 -11.18
C ASP A 44 -6.00 11.34 -11.79
N ALA A 45 -4.97 11.61 -12.60
CA ALA A 45 -4.20 10.57 -13.28
C ALA A 45 -3.38 9.74 -12.28
N ALA A 46 -2.79 10.38 -11.26
CA ALA A 46 -2.09 9.66 -10.21
C ALA A 46 -3.06 8.84 -9.34
N TRP A 47 -4.24 9.38 -9.03
CA TRP A 47 -5.27 8.65 -8.29
C TRP A 47 -5.84 7.47 -9.06
N ASP A 48 -6.04 7.61 -10.37
CA ASP A 48 -6.47 6.51 -11.24
C ASP A 48 -5.48 5.34 -11.20
N ALA A 49 -4.18 5.62 -11.20
CA ALA A 49 -3.15 4.58 -11.06
C ALA A 49 -3.22 3.87 -9.70
N VAL A 50 -3.40 4.63 -8.61
CA VAL A 50 -3.58 4.06 -7.26
C VAL A 50 -4.83 3.19 -7.19
N VAL A 51 -5.96 3.67 -7.70
CA VAL A 51 -7.23 2.93 -7.75
C VAL A 51 -7.09 1.67 -8.59
N HIS A 52 -6.42 1.75 -9.74
CA HIS A 52 -6.18 0.59 -10.58
C HIS A 52 -5.39 -0.49 -9.81
N GLU A 53 -4.31 -0.12 -9.13
CA GLU A 53 -3.52 -1.04 -8.30
C GLU A 53 -4.40 -1.68 -7.21
N VAL A 54 -5.19 -0.88 -6.48
CA VAL A 54 -6.13 -1.33 -5.44
C VAL A 54 -7.11 -2.39 -5.98
N MET A 55 -7.60 -2.23 -7.21
CA MET A 55 -8.54 -3.17 -7.83
C MET A 55 -7.89 -4.49 -8.28
N THR A 56 -6.55 -4.56 -8.34
CA THR A 56 -5.82 -5.76 -8.78
C THR A 56 -5.27 -6.61 -7.64
N VAL A 57 -5.38 -6.14 -6.39
CA VAL A 57 -4.85 -6.82 -5.21
C VAL A 57 -5.96 -7.49 -4.41
N ASP A 58 -5.60 -8.52 -3.64
CA ASP A 58 -6.53 -9.21 -2.75
C ASP A 58 -6.72 -8.45 -1.42
N LYS A 59 -5.71 -7.66 -1.02
CA LYS A 59 -5.69 -6.95 0.27
C LYS A 59 -4.92 -5.65 0.17
N VAL A 60 -5.43 -4.61 0.82
CA VAL A 60 -4.77 -3.31 0.99
C VAL A 60 -4.40 -3.13 2.46
N ILE A 61 -3.19 -2.66 2.71
CA ILE A 61 -2.64 -2.30 4.03
C ILE A 61 -2.14 -0.87 3.94
N THR A 62 -2.57 -0.01 4.85
CA THR A 62 -2.11 1.38 4.95
C THR A 62 -1.01 1.50 6.00
N VAL A 63 0.05 2.23 5.67
CA VAL A 63 1.20 2.52 6.51
C VAL A 63 1.41 4.03 6.55
#